data_AF-A0A2E3C7B9-F1
#
_entry.id   AF-A0A2E3C7B9-F1
#
_cell.length_a   1.000
_cell.length_b   1.000
_cell.length_c   1.000
_cell.angle_alpha   90.00
_cell.angle_beta   90.00
_cell.angle_gamma   90.00
#
_symmetry.space_group_name_H-M   'P 1'
#
loop_
_entity.id
_entity.type
_entity.pdbx_description
1 polymer ?
#
loop_
_entity_poly.entity_id
_entity_poly.type
_entity_poly.pdbx_seq_one_letter_code
_entity_poly.pdbx_strand_id
1 'polypeptide(L)'
;MSAPLSIKWDDDVEDSKVPIEIPIKPQNGLLKIIALLILVGGILVFSIGALAFMPQEVPPDFYEEQANTMNTAGQNVTVEEVQQFFEATEKYADIQRVIEVLAGIGLIAGGVMLYFANPKGIYVGTIGGSLVIVDAIIITVGLSAVETESFVLVASGYMLQGLMSTCGVFCTVLPLLPLFSSGLKAALNNHSELNPKTIESDDSSEE
;
A
#
# COMPACT_ATOMS: atom_id res chain seq x y z
N MET A 1 -41.71 17.42 64.15
CA MET A 1 -40.36 16.86 63.94
C MET A 1 -40.48 15.76 62.92
N SER A 2 -40.17 16.02 61.65
CA SER A 2 -40.18 15.00 60.58
C SER A 2 -38.91 14.17 60.66
N ALA A 3 -39.05 12.84 60.59
CA ALA A 3 -37.93 11.93 60.45
C ALA A 3 -37.19 12.20 59.12
N PRO A 4 -35.85 12.16 59.08
CA PRO A 4 -35.12 12.25 57.83
C PRO A 4 -35.32 10.96 57.03
N LEU A 5 -35.73 11.10 55.76
CA LEU A 5 -35.73 10.02 54.77
C LEU A 5 -34.28 9.55 54.55
N SER A 6 -33.93 8.45 55.21
CA SER A 6 -32.71 7.69 54.90
C SER A 6 -32.99 6.90 53.63
N ILE A 7 -32.41 7.35 52.51
CA ILE A 7 -32.22 6.50 51.34
C ILE A 7 -31.23 5.43 51.76
N LYS A 8 -31.73 4.20 51.95
CA LYS A 8 -30.89 3.00 51.90
C LYS A 8 -30.53 2.81 50.44
N TRP A 9 -29.25 2.92 50.13
CA TRP A 9 -28.73 2.29 48.92
C TRP A 9 -28.82 0.79 49.20
N ASP A 10 -29.75 0.11 48.52
CA ASP A 10 -29.64 -1.34 48.39
C ASP A 10 -28.35 -1.58 47.60
N ASP A 11 -27.31 -2.01 48.31
CA ASP A 11 -26.05 -2.51 47.74
C ASP A 11 -26.24 -3.88 47.04
N ASP A 12 -27.49 -4.24 46.72
CA ASP A 12 -27.90 -5.52 46.14
C ASP A 12 -28.08 -5.47 44.61
N VAL A 13 -27.64 -4.40 43.96
CA VAL A 13 -27.38 -4.48 42.52
C VAL A 13 -26.02 -5.14 42.39
N GLU A 14 -26.02 -6.48 42.33
CA GLU A 14 -24.90 -7.19 41.72
C GLU A 14 -24.57 -6.44 40.44
N ASP A 15 -23.37 -5.88 40.39
CA ASP A 15 -22.81 -5.17 39.25
C ASP A 15 -22.62 -6.23 38.16
N SER A 16 -23.73 -6.73 37.61
CA SER A 16 -23.77 -7.51 36.39
C SER A 16 -23.37 -6.50 35.34
N LYS A 17 -22.05 -6.41 35.21
CA LYS A 17 -21.34 -5.71 34.16
C LYS A 17 -21.64 -6.49 32.90
N VAL A 18 -22.90 -6.49 32.46
CA VAL A 18 -23.30 -7.03 31.17
C VAL A 18 -22.50 -6.20 30.19
N PRO A 19 -21.51 -6.79 29.50
CA PRO A 19 -20.73 -6.03 28.55
C PRO A 19 -21.72 -5.49 27.51
N ILE A 20 -21.81 -4.17 27.39
CA ILE A 20 -22.60 -3.53 26.34
C ILE A 20 -21.86 -3.86 25.04
N GLU A 21 -22.25 -4.97 24.41
CA GLU A 21 -21.68 -5.43 23.17
C GLU A 21 -22.28 -4.57 22.05
N ILE A 22 -21.52 -3.57 21.61
CA ILE A 22 -21.94 -2.72 20.49
C ILE A 22 -21.81 -3.59 19.23
N PRO A 23 -22.91 -3.90 18.52
CA PRO A 23 -22.85 -4.74 17.33
C PRO A 23 -22.04 -4.03 16.24
N ILE A 24 -20.84 -4.53 15.96
CA ILE A 24 -19.97 -3.99 14.91
C ILE A 24 -20.46 -4.54 13.56
N LYS A 25 -21.05 -3.68 12.74
CA LYS A 25 -21.46 -4.06 11.38
C LYS A 25 -20.22 -4.26 10.49
N PRO A 26 -20.06 -5.42 9.83
CA PRO A 26 -18.93 -5.65 8.93
C PRO A 26 -19.02 -4.75 7.70
N GLN A 27 -17.89 -4.10 7.36
CA GLN A 27 -17.79 -3.15 6.25
C GLN A 27 -17.13 -3.80 5.01
N ASN A 28 -17.79 -4.83 4.45
CA ASN A 28 -17.25 -5.60 3.32
C ASN A 28 -17.01 -4.74 2.06
N GLY A 29 -17.85 -3.72 1.83
CA GLY A 29 -17.70 -2.81 0.69
C GLY A 29 -16.40 -2.00 0.77
N LEU A 30 -16.10 -1.43 1.93
CA LEU A 30 -14.89 -0.63 2.14
C LEU A 30 -13.62 -1.51 2.04
N LEU A 31 -13.68 -2.74 2.57
CA LEU A 31 -12.58 -3.70 2.44
C LEU A 31 -12.25 -4.01 0.96
N LYS A 32 -13.28 -4.22 0.14
CA LYS A 32 -13.10 -4.45 -1.31
C LYS A 32 -12.51 -3.25 -2.03
N ILE A 33 -12.91 -2.03 -1.66
CA ILE A 33 -12.34 -0.79 -2.24
C ILE A 33 -10.85 -0.70 -1.92
N ILE A 34 -10.47 -0.93 -0.66
CA ILE A 34 -9.06 -0.93 -0.23
C ILE A 34 -8.27 -1.99 -1.00
N ALA A 35 -8.81 -3.21 -1.11
CA ALA A 35 -8.19 -4.29 -1.86
C ALA A 35 -7.97 -3.93 -3.34
N LEU A 36 -8.95 -3.28 -3.98
CA LEU A 36 -8.86 -2.87 -5.38
C LEU A 36 -7.82 -1.75 -5.58
N LEU A 37 -7.74 -0.79 -4.66
CA LEU A 37 -6.71 0.26 -4.68
C LEU A 37 -5.30 -0.33 -4.59
N ILE A 38 -5.08 -1.29 -3.69
CA ILE A 38 -3.80 -2.00 -3.56
C ILE A 38 -3.49 -2.78 -4.85
N LEU A 39 -4.49 -3.41 -5.46
CA LEU A 39 -4.33 -4.20 -6.69
C LEU A 39 -3.91 -3.29 -7.86
N VAL A 40 -4.57 -2.15 -8.04
CA VAL A 40 -4.21 -1.17 -9.08
C VAL A 40 -2.81 -0.61 -8.85
N GLY A 41 -2.46 -0.25 -7.61
CA GLY A 41 -1.10 0.17 -7.27
C GLY A 41 -0.06 -0.92 -7.57
N GLY A 42 -0.36 -2.17 -7.20
CA GLY A 42 0.50 -3.32 -7.47
C GLY A 42 0.71 -3.59 -8.96
N ILE A 43 -0.33 -3.45 -9.78
CA ILE A 43 -0.22 -3.57 -11.24
C ILE A 43 0.69 -2.47 -11.80
N LEU A 44 0.54 -1.23 -11.33
CA LEU A 44 1.37 -0.13 -11.79
C LEU A 44 2.86 -0.38 -11.47
N VAL A 45 3.16 -0.73 -10.22
CA VAL A 45 4.53 -1.06 -9.78
C VAL A 45 5.09 -2.25 -10.57
N PHE A 46 4.29 -3.31 -10.74
CA PHE A 46 4.69 -4.47 -11.53
C PHE A 46 4.97 -4.10 -12.99
N SER A 47 4.13 -3.27 -13.60
CA SER A 47 4.29 -2.86 -15.01
C SER A 47 5.56 -2.05 -15.23
N ILE A 48 5.91 -1.15 -14.31
CA ILE A 48 7.14 -0.35 -14.38
C ILE A 48 8.36 -1.26 -14.31
N GLY A 49 8.42 -2.16 -13.32
CA GLY A 49 9.51 -3.12 -13.20
C GLY A 49 9.59 -4.08 -14.39
N ALA A 50 8.46 -4.57 -14.89
CA ALA A 50 8.41 -5.50 -16.01
C ALA A 50 8.81 -4.86 -17.35
N LEU A 51 8.40 -3.62 -17.60
CA LEU A 51 8.81 -2.84 -18.78
C LEU A 51 10.34 -2.72 -18.84
N ALA A 52 10.98 -2.57 -17.69
CA ALA A 52 12.43 -2.44 -17.58
C ALA A 52 13.21 -3.76 -17.79
N PHE A 53 12.55 -4.92 -17.85
CA PHE A 53 13.17 -6.20 -18.26
C PHE A 53 13.05 -6.50 -19.75
N MET A 54 12.20 -5.77 -20.48
CA MET A 54 12.12 -5.92 -21.93
C MET A 54 13.34 -5.25 -22.56
N PRO A 55 14.00 -5.86 -23.56
CA PRO A 55 15.09 -5.23 -24.28
C PRO A 55 14.56 -3.96 -24.95
N GLN A 56 14.82 -2.82 -24.34
CA GLN A 56 14.61 -1.53 -24.96
C GLN A 56 15.87 -1.27 -25.78
N GLU A 57 15.82 -1.54 -27.09
CA GLU A 57 16.76 -0.86 -27.99
C GLU A 57 16.41 0.61 -27.90
N VAL A 58 17.11 1.35 -27.03
CA VAL A 58 16.94 2.80 -26.93
C VAL A 58 17.39 3.35 -28.27
N PRO A 59 16.48 3.86 -29.12
CA PRO A 59 16.91 4.40 -30.40
C PRO A 59 17.85 5.57 -30.12
N PRO A 60 18.91 5.77 -30.91
CA PRO A 60 19.86 6.86 -30.69
C PRO A 60 19.16 8.23 -30.63
N ASP A 61 18.04 8.38 -31.35
CA ASP A 61 17.20 9.57 -31.37
C ASP A 61 16.46 9.84 -30.03
N PHE A 62 16.35 8.86 -29.13
CA PHE A 62 15.65 9.01 -27.84
C PHE A 62 16.32 10.03 -26.94
N TYR A 63 17.66 10.02 -26.88
CA TYR A 63 18.42 10.97 -26.08
C TYR A 63 18.32 12.38 -26.66
N GLU A 64 18.28 12.50 -27.99
CA GLU A 64 18.11 13.76 -28.70
C GLU A 64 16.70 14.32 -28.55
N GLU A 65 15.67 13.47 -28.58
CA GLU A 65 14.27 13.84 -28.31
C GLU A 65 14.07 14.28 -26.86
N GLN A 66 14.70 13.61 -25.90
CA GLN A 66 14.65 14.02 -24.48
C GLN A 66 15.34 15.36 -24.26
N ALA A 67 16.55 15.53 -24.82
CA ALA A 67 17.27 16.79 -24.76
C ALA A 67 16.48 17.93 -25.42
N ASN A 68 15.87 17.70 -26.59
CA ASN A 68 15.01 18.67 -27.26
C ASN A 68 13.75 19.01 -26.46
N THR A 69 13.15 18.04 -25.78
CA THR A 69 11.99 18.27 -24.90
C THR A 69 12.37 19.19 -23.73
N MET A 70 13.53 18.94 -23.12
CA MET A 70 14.05 19.78 -22.04
C MET A 70 14.50 21.17 -22.52
N ASN A 71 15.08 21.25 -23.72
CA ASN A 71 15.47 22.52 -24.34
C ASN A 71 14.25 23.36 -24.72
N THR A 72 13.18 22.74 -25.20
CA THR A 72 11.90 23.41 -25.49
C THR A 72 11.25 23.96 -24.21
N ALA A 73 11.51 23.34 -23.06
CA ALA A 73 11.12 23.86 -21.74
C ALA A 73 12.01 25.02 -21.24
N GLY A 74 12.96 25.50 -22.04
CA GLY A 74 13.80 26.67 -21.74
C GLY A 74 15.15 26.36 -21.07
N GLN A 75 15.65 25.12 -21.20
CA GLN A 75 16.98 24.73 -20.72
C GLN A 75 17.98 24.61 -21.88
N ASN A 76 19.26 24.41 -21.56
CA ASN A 76 20.32 24.13 -22.52
C ASN A 76 21.03 22.83 -22.10
N VAL A 77 20.31 21.72 -22.21
CA VAL A 77 20.77 20.35 -21.89
C VAL A 77 21.32 19.72 -23.17
N THR A 78 22.49 19.13 -23.05
CA THR A 78 23.16 18.41 -24.14
C THR A 78 22.74 16.94 -24.17
N VAL A 79 22.85 16.29 -25.34
CA VAL A 79 22.51 14.87 -25.49
C VAL A 79 23.43 14.00 -24.63
N GLU A 80 24.68 14.42 -24.49
CA GLU A 80 25.72 13.77 -23.70
C GLU A 80 25.38 13.76 -22.19
N GLU A 81 24.82 14.85 -21.65
CA GLU A 81 24.37 14.90 -20.26
C GLU A 81 23.22 13.93 -19.97
N VAL A 82 22.27 13.82 -20.91
CA VAL A 82 21.17 12.86 -20.79
C VAL A 82 21.72 11.44 -20.82
N GLN A 83 22.62 11.13 -21.75
CA GLN A 83 23.22 9.80 -21.83
C GLN A 83 24.00 9.43 -20.56
N GLN A 84 24.82 10.33 -20.03
CA GLN A 84 25.57 10.10 -18.79
C GLN A 84 24.65 9.85 -17.58
N PHE A 85 23.52 10.54 -17.51
CA PHE A 85 22.54 10.33 -16.45
C PHE A 85 21.94 8.91 -16.50
N PHE A 86 21.59 8.43 -17.70
CA PHE A 86 21.05 7.07 -17.89
C PHE A 86 22.10 5.98 -17.64
N GLU A 87 23.34 6.15 -18.11
CA GLU A 87 24.43 5.20 -17.84
C GLU A 87 24.75 5.10 -16.33
N ALA A 88 24.74 6.23 -15.62
CA ALA A 88 25.00 6.25 -14.18
C ALA A 88 23.90 5.55 -13.36
N THR A 89 22.64 5.64 -13.81
CA THR A 89 21.49 4.98 -13.17
C THR A 89 21.40 3.50 -13.52
N GLU A 90 21.93 3.07 -14.66
CA GLU A 90 21.89 1.66 -15.11
C GLU A 90 22.52 0.69 -14.10
N LYS A 91 23.58 1.11 -13.41
CA LYS A 91 24.26 0.31 -12.37
C LYS A 91 23.33 -0.11 -11.22
N TYR A 92 22.33 0.71 -10.92
CA TYR A 92 21.33 0.44 -9.88
C TYR A 92 20.02 -0.11 -10.44
N ALA A 93 19.82 0.02 -11.75
CA ALA A 93 18.59 -0.35 -12.44
C ALA A 93 18.28 -1.85 -12.30
N ASP A 94 19.27 -2.75 -12.41
CA ASP A 94 19.02 -4.20 -12.30
C ASP A 94 18.47 -4.63 -10.94
N ILE A 95 19.01 -4.07 -9.86
CA ILE A 95 18.53 -4.38 -8.50
C ILE A 95 17.14 -3.77 -8.30
N GLN A 96 16.95 -2.53 -8.75
CA GLN A 96 15.67 -1.82 -8.70
C GLN A 96 14.56 -2.61 -9.43
N ARG A 97 14.84 -3.05 -10.66
CA ARG A 97 13.92 -3.84 -11.50
C ARG A 97 13.40 -5.09 -10.78
N VAL A 98 14.31 -5.85 -10.15
CA VAL A 98 13.94 -7.06 -9.42
C VAL A 98 13.07 -6.73 -8.20
N ILE A 99 13.40 -5.67 -7.47
CA ILE A 99 12.64 -5.23 -6.29
C ILE A 99 11.24 -4.78 -6.70
N GLU A 100 11.11 -3.95 -7.74
CA GLU A 100 9.82 -3.46 -8.23
C GLU A 100 8.90 -4.62 -8.68
N VAL A 101 9.44 -5.60 -9.42
CA VAL A 101 8.65 -6.78 -9.83
C VAL A 101 8.18 -7.60 -8.63
N LEU A 102 9.07 -7.87 -7.67
CA LEU A 102 8.71 -8.62 -6.45
C LEU A 102 7.71 -7.85 -5.59
N ALA A 103 7.89 -6.53 -5.45
CA ALA A 103 6.98 -5.64 -4.74
C ALA A 103 5.60 -5.64 -5.40
N GLY A 104 5.55 -5.50 -6.72
CA GLY A 104 4.32 -5.54 -7.51
C GLY A 104 3.57 -6.86 -7.36
N ILE A 105 4.26 -8.00 -7.46
CA ILE A 105 3.66 -9.33 -7.23
C ILE A 105 3.11 -9.44 -5.80
N GLY A 106 3.87 -8.99 -4.79
CA GLY A 106 3.44 -8.97 -3.40
C GLY A 106 2.18 -8.14 -3.18
N LEU A 107 2.12 -6.93 -3.75
CA LEU A 107 0.95 -6.05 -3.67
C LEU A 107 -0.26 -6.66 -4.39
N ILE A 108 -0.09 -7.23 -5.58
CA ILE A 108 -1.17 -7.91 -6.31
C ILE A 108 -1.70 -9.09 -5.50
N ALA A 109 -0.82 -9.95 -5.00
CA ALA A 109 -1.20 -11.10 -4.18
C ALA A 109 -1.92 -10.66 -2.89
N GLY A 110 -1.40 -9.64 -2.20
CA GLY A 110 -2.00 -9.06 -1.00
C GLY A 110 -3.37 -8.44 -1.27
N GLY A 111 -3.52 -7.69 -2.37
CA GLY A 111 -4.78 -7.11 -2.82
C GLY A 111 -5.84 -8.16 -3.15
N VAL A 112 -5.46 -9.22 -3.89
CA VAL A 112 -6.36 -10.35 -4.19
C VAL A 112 -6.79 -11.07 -2.90
N MET A 113 -5.86 -11.34 -1.98
CA MET A 113 -6.19 -11.96 -0.70
C MET A 113 -7.14 -11.09 0.15
N LEU A 114 -6.91 -9.77 0.21
CA LEU A 114 -7.80 -8.83 0.91
C LEU A 114 -9.18 -8.74 0.25
N TYR A 115 -9.27 -8.86 -1.07
CA TYR A 115 -10.55 -8.88 -1.78
C TYR A 115 -11.42 -10.07 -1.36
N PHE A 116 -10.79 -11.23 -1.12
CA PHE A 116 -11.42 -12.43 -0.57
C PHE A 116 -11.48 -12.43 0.96
N ALA A 117 -11.28 -11.28 1.61
CA ALA A 117 -11.30 -11.11 3.06
C ALA A 117 -10.33 -12.04 3.84
N ASN A 118 -9.23 -12.45 3.20
CA ASN A 118 -8.23 -13.30 3.84
C ASN A 118 -7.26 -12.44 4.67
N PRO A 119 -7.12 -12.67 5.98
CA PRO A 119 -6.25 -11.87 6.84
C PRO A 119 -4.77 -11.95 6.47
N LYS A 120 -4.33 -13.00 5.78
CA LYS A 120 -2.96 -13.12 5.27
C LYS A 120 -2.63 -12.03 4.24
N GLY A 121 -3.63 -11.49 3.56
CA GLY A 121 -3.45 -10.41 2.59
C GLY A 121 -2.88 -9.13 3.18
N ILE A 122 -3.11 -8.87 4.47
CA ILE A 122 -2.49 -7.74 5.19
C ILE A 122 -0.98 -7.91 5.18
N TYR A 123 -0.48 -9.06 5.63
CA TYR A 123 0.97 -9.32 5.73
C TYR A 123 1.65 -9.33 4.37
N VAL A 124 1.04 -9.97 3.38
CA VAL A 124 1.61 -10.05 2.03
C VAL A 124 1.62 -8.66 1.38
N GLY A 125 0.54 -7.88 1.54
CA GLY A 125 0.44 -6.52 1.03
C GLY A 125 1.41 -5.56 1.70
N THR A 126 1.60 -5.64 3.03
CA THR A 126 2.57 -4.77 3.72
C THR A 126 4.01 -5.10 3.37
N ILE A 127 4.35 -6.38 3.17
CA ILE A 127 5.68 -6.79 2.69
C ILE A 127 5.91 -6.27 1.26
N GLY A 128 4.90 -6.37 0.39
CA GLY A 128 4.97 -5.79 -0.96
C GLY A 128 5.17 -4.27 -0.93
N GLY A 129 4.40 -3.56 -0.11
CA GLY A 129 4.52 -2.11 0.03
C GLY A 129 5.86 -1.66 0.63
N SER A 130 6.39 -2.38 1.63
CA SER A 130 7.68 -2.04 2.22
C SER A 130 8.84 -2.21 1.25
N LEU A 131 8.76 -3.16 0.31
CA LEU A 131 9.72 -3.28 -0.78
C LEU A 131 9.72 -2.04 -1.68
N VAL A 132 8.56 -1.42 -1.96
CA VAL A 132 8.48 -0.15 -2.70
C VAL A 132 9.16 1.00 -1.95
N ILE A 133 9.09 1.01 -0.62
CA ILE A 133 9.80 2.02 0.19
C ILE A 133 11.32 1.81 0.10
N VAL A 134 11.79 0.56 0.18
CA VAL A 134 13.20 0.23 0.03
C VAL A 134 13.71 0.64 -1.35
N ASP A 135 12.91 0.35 -2.39
CA ASP A 135 13.17 0.75 -3.76
C ASP A 135 13.35 2.27 -3.89
N ALA A 136 12.42 3.04 -3.32
CA ALA A 136 12.52 4.49 -3.28
C ALA A 136 13.80 5.00 -2.61
N ILE A 137 14.28 4.34 -1.54
CA ILE A 137 15.54 4.72 -0.88
C ILE A 137 16.74 4.45 -1.80
N ILE A 138 16.76 3.31 -2.48
CA ILE A 138 17.83 2.94 -3.43
C ILE A 138 17.92 3.97 -4.56
N ILE A 139 16.78 4.34 -5.15
CA ILE A 139 16.72 5.35 -6.22
C ILE A 139 17.21 6.71 -5.71
N THR A 140 16.84 7.09 -4.49
CA THR A 140 17.28 8.36 -3.88
C THR A 140 18.81 8.41 -3.73
N VAL A 141 19.43 7.30 -3.30
CA VAL A 141 20.89 7.20 -3.22
C VAL A 141 21.53 7.22 -4.60
N GLY A 142 20.93 6.54 -5.59
CA GLY A 142 21.39 6.54 -6.97
C GLY A 142 21.39 7.94 -7.59
N LEU A 143 20.28 8.67 -7.46
CA LEU A 143 20.13 10.06 -7.93
C LEU A 143 21.12 11.01 -7.25
N SER A 144 21.32 10.86 -5.94
CA SER A 144 22.23 11.73 -5.17
C SER A 144 23.71 11.49 -5.51
N ALA A 145 24.05 10.38 -6.17
CA ALA A 145 25.40 10.07 -6.62
C ALA A 145 25.74 10.64 -8.02
N VAL A 146 24.75 11.19 -8.73
CA VAL A 146 24.94 11.77 -10.07
C VAL A 146 25.08 13.28 -9.94
N GLU A 147 26.31 13.79 -10.05
CA GLU A 147 26.57 15.23 -10.22
C GLU A 147 26.21 15.63 -11.66
N THR A 148 25.03 16.23 -11.85
CA THR A 148 24.61 16.81 -13.14
C THR A 148 24.46 18.32 -13.02
N GLU A 149 24.95 19.06 -14.01
CA GLU A 149 24.93 20.54 -14.02
C GLU A 149 23.55 21.12 -14.35
N SER A 150 22.60 20.29 -14.84
CA SER A 150 21.28 20.72 -15.28
C SER A 150 20.20 20.63 -14.19
N PHE A 151 19.77 21.81 -13.71
CA PHE A 151 18.75 21.96 -12.66
C PHE A 151 17.42 21.24 -12.95
N VAL A 152 16.96 21.21 -14.21
CA VAL A 152 15.66 20.58 -14.56
C VAL A 152 15.73 19.05 -14.62
N LEU A 153 16.87 18.48 -15.01
CA LEU A 153 17.06 17.03 -15.03
C LEU A 153 17.01 16.48 -13.59
N VAL A 154 17.73 17.16 -12.69
CA VAL A 154 17.71 16.88 -11.24
C VAL A 154 16.32 17.12 -10.64
N ALA A 155 15.67 18.25 -10.96
CA ALA A 155 14.35 18.58 -10.43
C ALA A 155 13.25 17.60 -10.89
N SER A 156 13.27 17.18 -12.15
CA SER A 156 12.33 16.19 -12.68
C SER A 156 12.54 14.81 -12.05
N GLY A 157 13.80 14.40 -11.82
CA GLY A 157 14.14 13.21 -11.04
C GLY A 157 13.58 13.25 -9.62
N TYR A 158 13.72 14.38 -8.92
CA TYR A 158 13.15 14.55 -7.57
C TYR A 158 11.61 14.54 -7.55
N MET A 159 10.95 15.11 -8.57
CA MET A 159 9.48 15.07 -8.67
C MET A 159 8.96 13.66 -8.92
N LEU A 160 9.57 12.92 -9.84
CA LEU A 160 9.22 11.54 -10.11
C LEU A 160 9.47 10.66 -8.87
N GLN A 161 10.59 10.88 -8.19
CA GLN A 161 10.91 10.23 -6.92
C GLN A 161 9.89 10.56 -5.81
N GLY A 162 9.46 11.82 -5.71
CA GLY A 162 8.42 12.23 -4.77
C GLY A 162 7.09 11.50 -5.02
N LEU A 163 6.73 11.29 -6.28
CA LEU A 163 5.53 10.54 -6.65
C LEU A 163 5.66 9.05 -6.29
N MET A 164 6.80 8.42 -6.61
CA MET A 164 7.02 7.00 -6.32
C MET A 164 7.09 6.73 -4.81
N SER A 165 7.78 7.58 -4.04
CA SER A 165 7.87 7.45 -2.58
C SER A 165 6.52 7.62 -1.89
N THR A 166 5.71 8.60 -2.28
CA THR A 166 4.35 8.78 -1.74
C THR A 166 3.42 7.61 -2.11
N CYS A 167 3.53 7.10 -3.34
CA CYS A 167 2.82 5.90 -3.78
C CYS A 167 3.24 4.67 -2.95
N GLY A 168 4.53 4.49 -2.67
CA GLY A 168 5.05 3.40 -1.84
C GLY A 168 4.54 3.45 -0.40
N VAL A 169 4.52 4.64 0.21
CA VAL A 169 3.93 4.82 1.55
C VAL A 169 2.43 4.47 1.53
N PHE A 170 1.70 4.93 0.52
CA PHE A 170 0.28 4.63 0.38
C PHE A 170 0.01 3.13 0.20
N CYS A 171 0.80 2.45 -0.65
CA CYS A 171 0.72 1.00 -0.87
C CYS A 171 1.08 0.19 0.38
N THR A 172 1.88 0.74 1.30
CA THR A 172 2.23 0.11 2.57
C THR A 172 1.17 0.30 3.65
N VAL A 173 0.54 1.49 3.69
CA VAL A 173 -0.44 1.85 4.72
C VAL A 173 -1.82 1.27 4.42
N LEU A 174 -2.24 1.24 3.14
CA LEU A 174 -3.56 0.73 2.74
C LEU A 174 -3.87 -0.69 3.27
N PRO A 175 -2.96 -1.69 3.16
CA PRO A 175 -3.19 -3.03 3.70
C PRO A 175 -3.36 -3.06 5.23
N LEU A 176 -2.88 -2.06 5.96
CA LEU A 176 -2.99 -1.96 7.43
C LEU A 176 -4.33 -1.36 7.88
N LEU A 177 -5.01 -0.59 7.04
CA LEU A 177 -6.29 0.05 7.38
C LEU A 177 -7.35 -0.90 7.97
N PRO A 178 -7.49 -2.16 7.50
CA PRO A 178 -8.42 -3.10 8.09
C PRO A 178 -8.18 -3.42 9.57
N LEU A 179 -6.96 -3.22 10.09
CA LEU A 179 -6.65 -3.44 11.50
C LEU A 179 -7.10 -2.29 12.42
N PHE A 180 -7.17 -1.06 11.88
CA PHE A 180 -7.51 0.14 12.64
C PHE A 180 -9.02 0.37 12.76
N SER A 181 -9.83 -0.17 11.84
CA SER A 181 -11.29 -0.08 11.89
C SER A 181 -11.90 -1.38 12.38
N SER A 182 -12.69 -1.31 13.46
CA SER A 182 -13.42 -2.46 14.00
C SER A 182 -14.35 -3.09 12.96
N GLY A 183 -15.00 -2.29 12.11
CA GLY A 183 -15.87 -2.76 11.04
C GLY A 183 -15.15 -3.47 9.89
N LEU A 184 -13.92 -3.05 9.56
CA LEU A 184 -13.09 -3.73 8.56
C LEU A 184 -12.47 -5.02 9.13
N LYS A 185 -12.05 -4.98 10.41
CA LYS A 185 -11.56 -6.16 11.12
C LYS A 185 -12.64 -7.23 11.23
N ALA A 186 -13.88 -6.82 11.52
CA ALA A 186 -15.04 -7.71 11.50
C ALA A 186 -15.33 -8.28 10.10
N ALA A 187 -15.15 -7.50 9.03
CA ALA A 187 -15.30 -7.99 7.65
C ALA A 187 -14.25 -9.07 7.29
N LEU A 188 -13.04 -8.96 7.81
CA LEU A 188 -11.97 -9.94 7.65
C LEU A 188 -12.27 -11.25 8.41
N ASN A 189 -12.82 -11.14 9.62
CA ASN A 189 -13.12 -12.27 10.49
C ASN A 189 -14.41 -13.01 10.11
N ASN A 190 -15.39 -12.33 9.51
CA ASN A 190 -16.67 -12.94 9.11
C ASN A 190 -16.51 -14.10 8.09
N HIS A 191 -15.45 -14.10 7.27
CA HIS A 191 -15.18 -15.23 6.37
C HIS A 191 -14.66 -16.47 7.12
N SER A 192 -14.15 -16.31 8.35
CA SER A 192 -13.70 -17.43 9.18
C SER A 192 -14.86 -18.13 9.89
N GLU A 193 -15.99 -17.45 10.08
CA GLU A 193 -17.17 -17.98 10.80
C GLU A 193 -18.23 -18.62 9.88
N LEU A 194 -18.10 -18.47 8.55
CA LEU A 194 -18.89 -19.23 7.57
C LEU A 194 -18.43 -20.69 7.41
N ASN A 195 -17.76 -21.24 8.42
CA ASN A 195 -17.57 -22.68 8.54
C ASN A 195 -18.92 -23.29 8.99
N PRO A 196 -19.59 -24.15 8.19
CA PRO A 196 -20.95 -24.64 8.44
C PRO A 196 -21.07 -25.62 9.63
N LYS A 197 -20.20 -25.54 10.64
CA LYS A 197 -20.24 -26.40 11.83
C LYS A 197 -20.95 -25.80 13.05
N THR A 198 -21.42 -24.55 12.99
CA THR A 198 -22.05 -23.88 14.15
C THR A 198 -23.54 -23.59 13.96
N ILE A 199 -24.22 -24.28 13.03
CA ILE A 199 -25.69 -24.15 12.87
C ILE A 199 -26.44 -25.36 13.48
N GLU A 200 -25.73 -26.40 13.94
CA GLU A 200 -26.36 -27.65 14.39
C GLU A 200 -26.59 -27.76 15.92
N SER A 201 -26.45 -26.67 16.69
CA SER A 201 -26.57 -26.74 18.16
C SER A 201 -27.69 -25.89 18.77
N ASP A 202 -28.63 -25.37 17.97
CA ASP A 202 -29.72 -24.51 18.47
C ASP A 202 -31.13 -25.09 18.25
N ASP A 203 -31.25 -26.38 17.91
CA ASP A 203 -32.54 -27.05 17.68
C ASP A 203 -32.77 -28.29 18.57
N SER A 204 -32.34 -28.23 19.84
CA SER A 204 -32.59 -29.34 20.79
C SER A 204 -32.93 -28.89 22.21
N SER A 205 -33.67 -27.80 22.36
CA SER A 205 -34.27 -27.45 23.65
C SER A 205 -35.64 -26.77 23.48
N GLU A 206 -36.54 -27.44 22.78
CA GLU A 206 -37.97 -27.39 23.04
C GLU A 206 -38.43 -28.82 23.34
N GLU A 207 -38.50 -29.17 24.63
CA GLU A 207 -39.47 -30.10 25.23
C GLU A 207 -39.51 -29.90 26.76
#